data_AF-A0A944RAQ4-F1
#
_entry.id   AF-A0A944RAQ4-F1
#
_cell.length_a   1.000
_cell.length_b   1.000
_cell.length_c   1.000
_cell.angle_alpha   90.00
_cell.angle_beta   90.00
_cell.angle_gamma   90.00
#
_symmetry.space_group_name_H-M   'P 1'
#
loop_
_entity.id
_entity.type
_entity.pdbx_description
1 polymer ?
#
loop_
_entity_poly.entity_id
_entity_poly.type
_entity_poly.pdbx_seq_one_letter_code
_entity_poly.pdbx_strand_id
1 'polypeptide(L)' 'MESILSSISVSSNEIAAICLLLLAATRIYMQLIHFRFEELPISRAIAKRLGQDYVIQFHKTGFYLSLGYFLLFAPVVFF' A
#
# COMPACT_ATOMS: atom_id res chain seq x y z
N MET A 1 -6.22 0.37 35.09
CA MET A 1 -7.53 0.45 34.42
C MET A 1 -7.29 1.29 33.17
N GLU A 2 -7.05 0.61 32.04
CA GLU A 2 -6.80 1.30 30.76
C GLU A 2 -8.09 2.03 30.37
N SER A 3 -8.02 3.36 30.29
CA SER A 3 -9.18 4.21 29.99
C SER A 3 -9.49 4.09 28.49
N ILE A 4 -10.76 3.92 28.14
CA ILE A 4 -11.26 3.90 26.75
C ILE A 4 -10.86 5.20 26.00
N LEU A 5 -10.53 6.27 26.72
CA LEU A 5 -9.96 7.48 26.12
C LEU A 5 -8.54 7.28 25.55
N SER A 6 -7.73 6.39 26.11
CA SER A 6 -6.35 6.14 25.65
C SER A 6 -6.29 5.39 24.31
N SER A 7 -7.28 4.55 24.02
CA SER A 7 -7.44 3.92 22.71
C SER A 7 -7.97 4.89 21.63
N ILE A 8 -8.54 6.02 22.03
CA ILE A 8 -8.99 7.10 21.14
C ILE A 8 -7.88 8.18 20.97
N SER A 9 -6.86 8.20 21.84
CA SER A 9 -5.79 9.20 21.80
C SER A 9 -4.63 8.84 20.85
N VAL A 10 -4.85 7.94 19.89
CA VAL A 10 -3.89 7.76 18.79
C VAL A 10 -3.94 9.04 17.96
N SER A 11 -2.81 9.71 17.81
CA SER A 11 -2.75 10.95 17.03
C SER A 11 -3.15 10.65 15.58
N SER A 12 -3.78 11.61 14.89
CA SER A 12 -4.21 11.42 13.51
C SER A 12 -3.05 10.98 12.58
N ASN A 13 -1.82 11.37 12.93
CA ASN A 13 -0.61 10.99 12.21
C ASN A 13 -0.23 9.51 12.39
N GLU A 14 -0.38 8.97 13.59
CA GLU A 14 -0.14 7.55 13.87
C GLU A 14 -1.19 6.67 13.18
N ILE A 15 -2.48 7.07 13.21
CA ILE A 15 -3.54 6.37 12.47
C ILE A 15 -3.21 6.36 10.98
N ALA A 16 -2.84 7.51 10.42
CA ALA A 16 -2.46 7.60 9.01
C ALA A 16 -1.26 6.72 8.68
N ALA A 17 -0.22 6.71 9.53
CA ALA A 17 0.95 5.86 9.34
C ALA A 17 0.60 4.37 9.36
N ILE A 18 -0.24 3.92 10.30
CA ILE A 18 -0.70 2.53 10.36
C ILE A 18 -1.50 2.16 9.11
N CYS A 19 -2.42 3.02 8.66
CA CYS A 19 -3.19 2.80 7.44
C CYS A 19 -2.29 2.68 6.20
N LEU A 20 -1.28 3.57 6.08
CA LEU A 20 -0.31 3.52 4.99
C LEU A 20 0.56 2.26 5.06
N LEU A 21 0.92 1.81 6.26
CA LEU A 21 1.68 0.58 6.45
C LEU A 21 0.87 -0.65 6.04
N LEU A 22 -0.40 -0.73 6.44
CA LEU A 22 -1.31 -1.80 6.03
C LEU A 22 -1.53 -1.80 4.51
N LEU A 23 -1.67 -0.63 3.90
CA LEU A 23 -1.80 -0.50 2.44
C LEU A 23 -0.52 -0.97 1.74
N ALA A 24 0.65 -0.59 2.25
CA ALA A 24 1.94 -1.02 1.72
C ALA A 24 2.13 -2.54 1.85
N ALA A 25 1.82 -3.12 3.02
CA ALA A 25 1.88 -4.56 3.24
C ALA A 25 0.92 -5.32 2.31
N THR A 26 -0.32 -4.86 2.18
CA THR A 26 -1.30 -5.44 1.26
C THR A 26 -0.79 -5.39 -0.19
N ARG A 27 -0.21 -4.24 -0.60
CA ARG A 27 0.35 -4.08 -1.94
C ARG A 27 1.49 -5.05 -2.21
N ILE A 28 2.39 -5.25 -1.25
CA ILE A 28 3.50 -6.20 -1.34
C ILE A 28 2.97 -7.64 -1.40
N TYR A 29 2.02 -8.00 -0.53
CA TYR A 29 1.41 -9.33 -0.51
C TYR A 29 0.75 -9.68 -1.84
N MET A 30 -0.01 -8.76 -2.42
CA MET A 30 -0.62 -8.97 -3.73
C MET A 30 0.42 -9.22 -4.83
N GLN A 31 1.60 -8.59 -4.74
CA GLN A 31 2.69 -8.86 -5.67
C GLN A 31 3.30 -10.26 -5.47
N LEU A 32 3.41 -10.73 -4.20
CA LEU A 32 3.92 -12.07 -3.88
C LEU A 32 3.04 -13.19 -4.45
N ILE A 33 1.71 -13.01 -4.44
CA ILE A 33 0.78 -13.97 -5.07
C ILE A 33 0.65 -13.77 -6.59
N HIS A 34 1.52 -12.96 -7.20
CA HIS A 34 1.48 -12.61 -8.63
C HIS A 34 0.12 -12.07 -9.10
N PHE A 35 -0.55 -11.28 -8.26
CA PHE A 35 -1.85 -10.71 -8.59
C PHE A 35 -1.74 -9.80 -9.82
N ARG A 36 -2.55 -10.10 -10.86
CA ARG A 36 -2.52 -9.39 -12.14
C ARG A 36 -3.33 -8.11 -12.07
N PHE A 37 -2.72 -7.05 -11.54
CA PHE A 37 -3.36 -5.74 -11.40
C PHE A 37 -3.84 -5.13 -12.73
N GLU A 38 -3.19 -5.48 -13.83
CA GLU A 38 -3.54 -5.05 -15.20
C GLU A 38 -4.91 -5.58 -15.66
N GLU A 39 -5.39 -6.66 -15.05
CA GLU A 39 -6.66 -7.29 -15.42
C GLU A 39 -7.87 -6.68 -14.70
N LEU A 40 -7.64 -5.81 -13.71
CA LEU A 40 -8.71 -5.14 -13.00
C LEU A 40 -9.52 -4.24 -13.95
N PRO A 41 -10.85 -4.14 -13.75
CA PRO A 41 -11.71 -3.31 -14.60
C PRO A 41 -11.29 -1.84 -14.60
N ILE A 42 -10.80 -1.36 -13.46
CA ILE A 42 -10.27 0.00 -13.31
C ILE A 42 -8.99 0.17 -14.12
N SER A 43 -8.03 -0.74 -13.98
CA SER A 43 -6.76 -0.71 -14.73
C SER A 43 -7.01 -0.77 -16.24
N ARG A 44 -7.96 -1.59 -16.70
CA ARG A 44 -8.38 -1.64 -18.11
C ARG A 44 -9.02 -0.33 -18.58
N ALA A 45 -9.85 0.29 -17.74
CA ALA A 45 -10.47 1.58 -18.07
C ALA A 45 -9.42 2.70 -18.18
N ILE A 46 -8.41 2.70 -17.31
CA ILE A 46 -7.29 3.64 -17.35
C ILE A 46 -6.40 3.37 -18.57
N ALA A 47 -6.10 2.10 -18.87
CA ALA A 47 -5.32 1.70 -20.04
C ALA A 47 -5.94 2.20 -21.35
N LYS A 48 -7.27 2.16 -21.47
CA LYS A 48 -7.98 2.70 -22.64
C LYS A 48 -7.80 4.20 -22.83
N ARG A 49 -7.56 4.97 -21.76
CA ARG A 49 -7.42 6.43 -21.79
C ARG A 49 -5.97 6.89 -21.89
N LEU A 50 -5.07 6.23 -21.18
CA LEU A 50 -3.67 6.67 -20.98
C LEU A 50 -2.63 5.73 -21.59
N GLY A 51 -3.07 4.59 -22.15
CA GLY A 51 -2.19 3.55 -22.68
C GLY A 51 -1.79 2.51 -21.65
N GLN A 52 -1.47 1.31 -22.13
CA GLN A 52 -1.09 0.17 -21.29
C GLN A 52 0.23 0.41 -20.56
N ASP A 53 1.21 1.06 -21.22
CA ASP A 53 2.53 1.33 -20.65
C ASP A 53 2.45 2.21 -19.40
N TYR A 54 1.56 3.21 -19.41
CA TYR A 54 1.33 4.07 -18.25
C TYR A 54 0.80 3.28 -17.05
N VAL A 55 -0.13 2.35 -17.28
CA VAL A 55 -0.72 1.51 -16.22
C VAL A 55 0.32 0.56 -15.63
N ILE A 56 1.16 -0.05 -16.47
CA ILE A 56 2.26 -0.91 -16.03
C ILE A 56 3.25 -0.12 -15.18
N GLN A 57 3.67 1.08 -15.65
CA GLN A 57 4.56 1.95 -14.90
C GLN A 57 3.95 2.39 -13.57
N PHE A 58 2.67 2.77 -13.56
CA PHE A 58 1.96 3.16 -12.35
C PHE A 58 1.97 2.04 -11.30
N HIS A 59 1.66 0.81 -11.71
CA HIS A 59 1.67 -0.33 -10.79
C HIS A 59 3.06 -0.69 -10.27
N LYS A 60 4.09 -0.54 -11.12
CA LYS A 60 5.49 -0.77 -10.77
C LYS A 60 6.00 0.29 -9.78
N THR A 61 5.74 1.56 -10.06
CA THR A 61 6.09 2.68 -9.16
C THR A 61 5.37 2.56 -7.82
N GLY A 62 4.06 2.23 -7.83
CA GLY A 62 3.30 2.01 -6.61
C GLY A 62 3.86 0.87 -5.75
N PHE A 63 4.30 -0.22 -6.39
CA PHE A 63 4.97 -1.31 -5.67
C PHE A 63 6.30 -0.87 -5.03
N TYR A 64 7.17 -0.18 -5.76
CA TYR A 64 8.44 0.31 -5.20
C TYR A 64 8.22 1.30 -4.05
N LEU A 65 7.23 2.17 -4.17
CA LEU A 65 6.84 3.09 -3.10
C LEU A 65 6.40 2.31 -1.85
N SER A 66 5.52 1.31 -2.01
CA SER A 66 5.08 0.45 -0.91
C SER A 66 6.23 -0.34 -0.28
N LEU A 67 7.14 -0.89 -1.10
CA LEU A 67 8.30 -1.62 -0.62
C LEU A 67 9.24 -0.72 0.19
N GLY A 68 9.54 0.47 -0.32
CA GLY A 68 10.35 1.46 0.39
C GLY A 68 9.69 1.92 1.70
N TYR A 69 8.39 2.19 1.67
CA TYR A 69 7.64 2.55 2.88
C TYR A 69 7.68 1.43 3.93
N PHE A 70 7.44 0.19 3.52
CA PHE A 70 7.47 -0.94 4.44
C PHE A 70 8.86 -1.17 5.06
N LEU A 71 9.93 -1.03 4.26
CA LEU A 71 11.32 -1.14 4.75
C LEU A 71 11.67 -0.06 5.77
N LEU A 72 11.23 1.19 5.55
CA LEU A 72 11.57 2.31 6.43
C LEU A 72 10.73 2.34 7.71
N PHE A 73 9.46 1.95 7.63
CA PHE A 73 8.49 2.14 8.71
C PHE A 73 8.11 0.84 9.44
N ALA A 74 8.53 -0.34 8.97
CA ALA A 74 8.40 -1.61 9.70
C ALA A 74 9.75 -2.35 9.85
N PRO A 75 10.80 -1.71 10.41
CA PRO A 75 12.12 -2.32 10.57
C PRO A 75 12.07 -3.59 11.44
N VAL A 76 11.18 -3.65 12.43
CA VAL A 76 10.99 -4.80 13.34
C VAL A 76 10.59 -6.08 12.60
N VAL A 77 10.06 -6.00 11.38
CA VAL A 77 9.73 -7.20 10.59
C VAL A 77 10.98 -7.88 10.02
N PHE A 78 12.12 -7.17 9.96
CA PHE A 78 13.36 -7.65 9.33
C PHE A 78 14.45 -8.08 10.33
N PHE A 79 14.26 -7.81 11.63
CA PHE A 79 15.21 -8.11 12.72
C PHE A 79 14.54 -8.94 13.80
#